data_AF-A0A7Z9HSV3-F1
#
_entry.id   AF-A0A7Z9HSV3-F1
#
_cell.length_a   1.000
_cell.length_b   1.000
_cell.length_c   1.000
_cell.angle_alpha   90.00
_cell.angle_beta   90.00
_cell.angle_gamma   90.00
#
_symmetry.space_group_name_H-M   'P 1'
#
loop_
_entity.id
_entity.type
_entity.pdbx_description
1 polymer ?
#
loop_
_entity_poly.entity_id
_entity_poly.type
_entity_poly.pdbx_seq_one_letter_code
_entity_poly.pdbx_strand_id
1 'polypeptide(L)'
;MALRIFFLIFGLLSVANGIYMLYRPDHWFYNIPAAVPDTGEYNAHFVRDIGLAYLISGFGFLWSAIYIAKCRIVHLGNTLFVAGHAVLHVMEIAVGRLPKDHLIHDAPGVLVPGLIMVILCVPAVWDRVNPLDLG
;
A
#
# COMPACT_ATOMS: atom_id res chain seq x y z
N MET A 1 13.02 -1.71 16.67
CA MET A 1 12.48 -3.06 16.41
C MET A 1 11.08 -2.99 15.79
N ALA A 2 10.13 -2.28 16.41
CA ALA A 2 8.75 -2.17 15.91
C ALA A 2 8.62 -1.71 14.44
N LEU A 3 9.30 -0.62 14.05
CA LEU A 3 9.23 -0.12 12.66
C LEU A 3 9.78 -1.14 11.63
N ARG A 4 10.81 -1.90 11.99
CA ARG A 4 11.35 -2.97 11.12
C ARG A 4 10.33 -4.08 10.92
N ILE A 5 9.68 -4.53 11.99
CA ILE A 5 8.63 -5.56 11.93
C ILE A 5 7.45 -5.05 11.09
N PHE A 6 7.06 -3.79 11.28
CA PHE A 6 6.03 -3.16 10.47
C PHE A 6 6.36 -3.22 8.98
N PHE A 7 7.53 -2.73 8.57
CA PHE A 7 7.94 -2.79 7.16
C PHE A 7 8.10 -4.22 6.63
N LEU A 8 8.54 -5.16 7.47
CA LEU A 8 8.63 -6.57 7.07
C LEU A 8 7.25 -7.14 6.75
N ILE A 9 6.28 -6.99 7.66
CA ILE A 9 4.91 -7.48 7.47
C ILE A 9 4.28 -6.79 6.26
N PHE A 10 4.37 -5.47 6.19
CA PHE A 10 3.77 -4.69 5.12
C PHE A 10 4.38 -5.02 3.75
N GLY A 11 5.69 -5.22 3.71
CA GLY A 11 6.41 -5.66 2.52
C GLY A 11 6.02 -7.06 2.06
N LEU A 12 5.96 -8.03 2.97
CA LEU A 12 5.55 -9.40 2.66
C LEU A 12 4.11 -9.47 2.14
N LEU A 13 3.18 -8.74 2.79
CA LEU A 13 1.78 -8.67 2.34
C LEU A 13 1.66 -8.02 0.96
N SER A 14 2.40 -6.93 0.71
CA SER A 14 2.41 -6.25 -0.59
C SER A 14 2.98 -7.14 -1.69
N VAL A 15 4.07 -7.86 -1.41
CA VAL A 15 4.65 -8.83 -2.35
C VAL A 15 3.66 -9.97 -2.63
N ALA A 16 3.04 -10.55 -1.59
CA ALA A 16 2.05 -11.61 -1.77
C ALA A 16 0.85 -11.14 -2.60
N ASN A 17 0.35 -9.93 -2.35
CA ASN A 17 -0.74 -9.33 -3.13
C ASN A 17 -0.34 -9.12 -4.59
N GLY A 18 0.86 -8.58 -4.83
CA GLY A 18 1.40 -8.41 -6.18
C GLY A 18 1.57 -9.73 -6.94
N ILE A 19 2.11 -10.77 -6.27
CA ILE A 19 2.22 -12.12 -6.85
C ILE A 19 0.83 -12.68 -7.21
N TYR A 20 -0.16 -12.50 -6.34
CA TYR A 20 -1.53 -12.96 -6.60
C TYR A 20 -2.13 -12.27 -7.84
N MET A 21 -1.99 -10.95 -7.96
CA MET A 21 -2.40 -10.19 -9.16
C MET A 21 -1.68 -10.67 -10.43
N LEU A 22 -0.40 -11.03 -10.35
CA LEU A 22 0.36 -11.52 -11.51
C LEU A 22 -0.06 -12.93 -11.94
N TYR A 23 -0.22 -13.82 -10.97
CA TYR A 23 -0.45 -15.25 -11.20
C TYR A 23 -1.92 -15.56 -11.52
N ARG A 24 -2.87 -14.96 -10.80
CA ARG A 24 -4.32 -15.17 -10.95
C ARG A 24 -5.08 -13.83 -10.92
N PRO A 25 -4.86 -12.94 -11.92
CA PRO A 25 -5.48 -11.62 -11.97
C PRO A 25 -7.02 -11.67 -11.95
N ASP A 26 -7.61 -12.66 -12.61
CA ASP A 26 -9.05 -12.92 -12.63
C ASP A 26 -9.57 -13.19 -11.22
N HIS A 27 -8.93 -14.14 -10.53
CA HIS A 27 -9.36 -14.55 -9.21
C HIS A 27 -9.11 -13.44 -8.19
N TRP A 28 -8.04 -12.66 -8.32
CA TRP A 28 -7.80 -11.48 -7.49
C TRP A 28 -8.92 -10.45 -7.66
N PHE A 29 -9.24 -10.10 -8.91
CA PHE A 29 -10.21 -9.07 -9.23
C PHE A 29 -11.61 -9.36 -8.67
N TYR A 30 -12.08 -10.61 -8.75
CA TYR A 30 -13.44 -10.95 -8.30
C TYR A 30 -13.56 -11.34 -6.82
N ASN A 31 -12.47 -11.74 -6.15
CA ASN A 31 -12.57 -12.38 -4.83
C ASN A 31 -11.85 -11.65 -3.69
N ILE A 32 -11.01 -10.66 -3.98
CA ILE A 32 -10.44 -9.83 -2.93
C ILE A 32 -11.59 -9.06 -2.24
N PRO A 33 -11.61 -8.95 -0.90
CA PRO A 33 -12.72 -8.31 -0.17
C PRO A 33 -12.63 -6.77 -0.22
N ALA A 34 -12.53 -6.21 -1.44
CA ALA A 34 -12.44 -4.79 -1.73
C ALA A 34 -13.42 -4.34 -2.84
N ALA A 35 -14.36 -5.21 -3.25
CA ALA A 35 -15.36 -4.90 -4.26
C ALA A 35 -14.78 -4.28 -5.56
N VAL A 36 -13.59 -4.74 -5.98
CA VAL A 36 -12.87 -4.24 -7.16
C VAL A 36 -13.72 -4.21 -8.45
N PRO A 37 -14.67 -5.14 -8.70
CA PRO A 37 -15.53 -5.06 -9.88
C PRO A 37 -16.36 -3.77 -9.98
N ASP A 38 -16.57 -3.04 -8.89
CA ASP A 38 -17.27 -1.76 -8.90
C ASP A 38 -16.41 -0.63 -9.51
N THR A 39 -15.09 -0.83 -9.64
CA THR A 39 -14.16 0.16 -10.22
C THR A 39 -14.05 0.07 -11.74
N GLY A 40 -14.79 -0.84 -12.39
CA GLY A 40 -14.83 -0.99 -13.85
C GLY A 40 -14.77 -2.43 -14.33
N GLU A 41 -14.67 -2.63 -15.65
CA GLU A 41 -14.59 -3.96 -16.25
C GLU A 41 -13.23 -4.64 -16.01
N TYR A 42 -13.23 -5.97 -15.92
CA TYR A 42 -12.01 -6.74 -15.75
C TYR A 42 -11.04 -6.57 -16.92
N ASN A 43 -9.82 -6.15 -16.61
CA ASN A 43 -8.71 -6.09 -17.54
C ASN A 43 -7.47 -6.77 -16.92
N ALA A 44 -7.09 -7.93 -17.46
CA ALA A 44 -5.98 -8.73 -16.95
C ALA A 44 -4.63 -7.99 -17.00
N HIS A 45 -4.39 -7.19 -18.04
CA HIS A 45 -3.16 -6.41 -18.16
C HIS A 45 -3.09 -5.36 -17.06
N PHE A 46 -4.19 -4.61 -16.89
CA PHE A 46 -4.29 -3.58 -15.86
C PHE A 46 -4.09 -4.13 -14.44
N VAL A 47 -4.71 -5.27 -14.12
CA VAL A 47 -4.50 -5.94 -12.81
C VAL A 47 -3.03 -6.33 -12.61
N ARG A 48 -2.35 -6.82 -13.65
CA ARG A 48 -0.93 -7.18 -13.57
C ARG A 48 -0.01 -5.97 -13.41
N ASP A 49 -0.34 -4.84 -14.05
CA ASP A 49 0.40 -3.58 -13.86
C ASP A 49 0.30 -3.10 -12.41
N ILE A 50 -0.90 -3.18 -11.81
CA ILE A 50 -1.08 -2.92 -10.37
C ILE A 50 -0.25 -3.91 -9.55
N GLY A 51 -0.23 -5.18 -9.94
CA GLY A 51 0.61 -6.21 -9.33
C GLY A 51 2.09 -5.85 -9.30
N LEU A 52 2.63 -5.33 -10.41
CA LEU A 52 4.01 -4.84 -10.47
C LEU A 52 4.24 -3.65 -9.54
N ALA A 53 3.29 -2.70 -9.46
CA ALA A 53 3.38 -1.59 -8.53
C ALA A 53 3.42 -2.06 -7.06
N TYR A 54 2.59 -3.04 -6.69
CA TYR A 54 2.61 -3.67 -5.37
C TYR A 54 3.90 -4.45 -5.09
N LEU A 55 4.47 -5.13 -6.09
CA LEU A 55 5.78 -5.78 -5.95
C LEU A 55 6.89 -4.76 -5.69
N ILE A 56 6.96 -3.70 -6.49
CA ILE A 56 7.96 -2.64 -6.34
C ILE A 56 7.85 -2.02 -4.94
N SER A 57 6.62 -1.67 -4.53
CA SER A 57 6.38 -1.10 -3.20
C SER A 57 6.74 -2.08 -2.08
N GLY A 58 6.33 -3.35 -2.22
CA GLY A 58 6.62 -4.42 -1.29
C GLY A 58 8.11 -4.65 -1.09
N PHE A 59 8.89 -4.75 -2.16
CA PHE A 59 10.34 -4.83 -2.08
C PHE A 59 10.97 -3.57 -1.48
N GLY A 60 10.41 -2.38 -1.75
CA GLY A 60 10.81 -1.14 -1.09
C GLY A 60 10.62 -1.21 0.44
N PHE A 61 9.51 -1.78 0.93
CA PHE A 61 9.29 -1.98 2.36
C PHE A 61 10.24 -3.03 2.94
N LEU A 62 10.44 -4.18 2.27
CA LEU A 62 11.38 -5.20 2.73
C LEU A 62 12.81 -4.64 2.81
N TRP A 63 13.22 -3.85 1.82
CA TRP A 63 14.50 -3.15 1.85
C TRP A 63 14.58 -2.17 3.03
N SER A 64 13.49 -1.42 3.28
CA SER A 64 13.40 -0.50 4.42
C SER A 64 13.51 -1.21 5.77
N ALA A 65 12.96 -2.42 5.89
CA ALA A 65 13.09 -3.25 7.09
C ALA A 65 14.54 -3.67 7.38
N ILE A 66 15.33 -3.94 6.33
CA ILE A 66 16.75 -4.32 6.43
C ILE A 66 17.62 -3.09 6.72
N TYR A 67 17.40 -1.99 5.98
CA TYR A 67 18.24 -0.79 6.00
C TYR A 67 17.55 0.41 6.69
N ILE A 68 16.99 0.18 7.88
CA ILE A 68 16.10 1.14 8.56
C ILE A 68 16.69 2.56 8.72
N ALA A 69 18.00 2.67 8.98
CA ALA A 69 18.67 3.96 9.17
C ALA A 69 18.79 4.78 7.87
N LYS A 70 18.64 4.15 6.70
CA LYS A 70 18.83 4.78 5.38
C LYS A 70 17.57 4.77 4.53
N CYS A 71 16.44 4.37 5.10
CA CYS A 71 15.24 4.08 4.32
C CYS A 71 14.24 5.23 4.15
N ARG A 72 14.50 6.42 4.72
CA ARG A 72 13.57 7.56 4.63
C ARG A 72 13.15 7.89 3.20
N ILE A 73 14.08 7.91 2.24
CA ILE A 73 13.77 8.21 0.83
C ILE A 73 12.95 7.09 0.17
N VAL A 74 13.28 5.83 0.45
CA VAL A 74 12.52 4.67 -0.06
C VAL A 74 11.11 4.66 0.53
N HIS A 75 10.99 4.93 1.83
CA HIS A 75 9.72 5.07 2.52
C HIS A 75 8.88 6.23 1.94
N LEU A 76 9.49 7.37 1.62
CA LEU A 76 8.79 8.48 0.97
C LEU A 76 8.25 8.07 -0.41
N GLY A 77 9.06 7.39 -1.23
CA GLY A 77 8.60 6.86 -2.52
C GLY A 77 7.42 5.89 -2.39
N ASN A 78 7.50 4.96 -1.43
CA ASN A 78 6.40 4.06 -1.13
C ASN A 78 5.16 4.79 -0.62
N THR A 79 5.34 5.84 0.20
CA THR A 79 4.23 6.65 0.70
C THR A 79 3.52 7.37 -0.42
N LEU A 80 4.26 7.92 -1.40
CA LEU A 80 3.66 8.55 -2.58
C LEU A 80 2.75 7.59 -3.35
N PHE A 81 3.18 6.34 -3.52
CA PHE A 81 2.32 5.32 -4.14
C PHE A 81 1.12 4.96 -3.26
N VAL A 82 1.33 4.51 -2.03
CA VAL A 82 0.27 3.96 -1.17
C VAL A 82 -0.75 5.04 -0.77
N ALA A 83 -0.27 6.22 -0.36
CA ALA A 83 -1.15 7.33 0.01
C ALA A 83 -1.79 7.98 -1.23
N GLY A 84 -1.04 8.11 -2.34
CA GLY A 84 -1.60 8.60 -3.60
C GLY A 84 -2.73 7.71 -4.11
N HIS A 85 -2.55 6.39 -4.03
CA HIS A 85 -3.59 5.41 -4.35
C HIS A 85 -4.81 5.56 -3.44
N ALA A 86 -4.63 5.70 -2.11
CA ALA A 86 -5.74 5.95 -1.19
C ALA A 86 -6.49 7.26 -1.50
N VAL A 87 -5.79 8.32 -1.88
CA VAL A 87 -6.42 9.57 -2.32
C VAL A 87 -7.28 9.35 -3.56
N LEU A 88 -6.83 8.55 -4.54
CA LEU A 88 -7.64 8.23 -5.72
C LEU A 88 -8.96 7.56 -5.35
N HIS A 89 -8.95 6.59 -4.44
CA HIS A 89 -10.18 5.93 -3.95
C HIS A 89 -11.14 6.94 -3.29
N VAL A 90 -10.63 7.79 -2.40
CA VAL A 90 -11.45 8.83 -1.75
C VAL A 90 -12.03 9.79 -2.79
N MET A 91 -11.24 10.17 -3.80
CA MET A 91 -11.70 11.09 -4.85
C MET A 91 -12.78 10.45 -5.74
N GLU A 92 -12.63 9.18 -6.14
CA GLU A 92 -13.62 8.43 -6.92
C GLU A 92 -14.98 8.36 -6.18
N ILE A 93 -14.95 8.12 -4.86
CA ILE A 93 -16.14 8.15 -4.01
C ILE A 93 -16.71 9.58 -3.92
N ALA A 94 -15.86 10.59 -3.72
CA ALA A 94 -16.28 11.98 -3.57
C ALA A 94 -16.95 12.55 -4.82
N VAL A 95 -16.49 12.17 -6.02
CA VAL A 95 -17.10 12.58 -7.29
C VAL A 95 -18.27 11.69 -7.74
N GLY A 96 -18.63 10.69 -6.92
CA GLY A 96 -19.78 9.81 -7.17
C GLY A 96 -19.56 8.72 -8.21
N ARG A 97 -18.32 8.34 -8.49
CA ARG A 97 -18.00 7.19 -9.37
C ARG A 97 -18.07 5.86 -8.64
N LEU A 98 -17.78 5.87 -7.33
CA LEU A 98 -17.90 4.70 -6.47
C LEU A 98 -18.95 4.92 -5.37
N PRO A 99 -19.67 3.86 -4.96
CA PRO A 99 -20.58 3.95 -3.84
C PRO A 99 -19.85 4.25 -2.52
N LYS A 100 -20.55 4.84 -1.54
CA LYS A 100 -19.92 5.32 -0.29
C LYS A 100 -19.45 4.21 0.65
N ASP A 101 -20.02 3.02 0.54
CA ASP A 101 -19.62 1.84 1.31
C ASP A 101 -18.21 1.34 0.93
N HIS A 102 -17.67 1.75 -0.22
CA HIS A 102 -16.26 1.56 -0.56
C HIS A 102 -15.30 2.15 0.48
N LEU A 103 -15.71 3.18 1.25
CA LEU A 103 -14.89 3.64 2.38
C LEU A 103 -14.60 2.53 3.40
N ILE A 104 -15.53 1.59 3.59
CA ILE A 104 -15.37 0.47 4.52
C ILE A 104 -14.63 -0.67 3.85
N HIS A 105 -14.93 -0.98 2.59
CA HIS A 105 -14.27 -2.04 1.84
C HIS A 105 -12.78 -1.75 1.59
N ASP A 106 -12.44 -0.50 1.27
CA ASP A 106 -11.08 -0.06 0.97
C ASP A 106 -10.27 0.25 2.23
N ALA A 107 -10.92 0.49 3.38
CA ALA A 107 -10.22 0.93 4.58
C ALA A 107 -9.07 0.00 5.01
N PRO A 108 -9.23 -1.33 5.11
CA PRO A 108 -8.18 -2.21 5.59
C PRO A 108 -6.98 -2.32 4.63
N GLY A 109 -7.25 -2.31 3.33
CA GLY A 109 -6.25 -2.58 2.29
C GLY A 109 -5.62 -1.33 1.66
N VAL A 110 -6.30 -0.19 1.73
CA VAL A 110 -5.95 1.02 0.99
C VAL A 110 -5.90 2.24 1.91
N LEU A 111 -7.01 2.61 2.56
CA LEU A 111 -7.10 3.91 3.26
C LEU A 111 -6.27 3.97 4.54
N VAL A 112 -6.39 2.96 5.41
CA VAL A 112 -5.63 2.89 6.67
C VAL A 112 -4.13 2.76 6.40
N PRO A 113 -3.68 1.88 5.48
CA PRO A 113 -2.30 1.89 5.00
C PRO A 113 -1.79 3.26 4.56
N GLY A 114 -2.53 3.96 3.69
CA GLY A 114 -2.15 5.27 3.19
C GLY A 114 -1.94 6.27 4.32
N LEU A 115 -2.88 6.33 5.27
CA LEU A 115 -2.78 7.21 6.43
C LEU A 115 -1.56 6.88 7.31
N ILE A 116 -1.31 5.61 7.59
CA ILE A 116 -0.14 5.18 8.39
C ILE A 116 1.15 5.60 7.70
N MET A 117 1.27 5.43 6.38
CA MET A 117 2.47 5.82 5.64
C MET A 117 2.71 7.33 5.68
N VAL A 118 1.65 8.15 5.57
CA VAL A 118 1.76 9.60 5.73
C VAL A 118 2.20 9.98 7.15
N ILE A 119 1.63 9.35 8.18
CA ILE A 119 2.01 9.59 9.58
C ILE A 119 3.49 9.26 9.83
N LEU A 120 3.99 8.17 9.23
CA LEU A 120 5.39 7.76 9.35
C LEU A 120 6.36 8.72 8.62
N CYS A 121 5.90 9.55 7.68
CA CYS A 121 6.72 10.60 7.08
C CYS A 121 6.99 11.78 8.01
N VAL A 122 6.25 11.91 9.13
CA VAL A 122 6.45 13.01 10.08
C VAL A 122 7.72 12.76 10.91
N PRO A 123 8.73 13.66 10.90
CA PRO A 123 10.00 13.43 11.59
C PRO A 123 9.85 13.08 13.07
N ALA A 124 9.02 13.83 13.80
CA ALA A 124 8.77 13.57 15.22
C ALA A 124 8.11 12.21 15.51
N VAL A 125 7.37 11.64 14.55
CA VAL A 125 6.83 10.29 14.66
C VAL A 125 7.91 9.27 14.35
N TRP A 126 8.62 9.47 13.23
CA TRP A 126 9.72 8.61 12.80
C TRP A 126 10.76 8.40 13.91
N ASP A 127 11.23 9.49 14.52
CA ASP A 127 12.28 9.44 15.55
C ASP A 127 11.82 8.65 16.79
N ARG A 128 10.52 8.70 17.12
CA ARG A 128 9.95 7.90 18.23
C ARG A 128 9.87 6.41 17.91
N VAL A 129 9.55 6.04 16.68
CA VAL A 129 9.37 4.63 16.27
C VAL A 129 10.64 3.99 15.73
N ASN A 130 11.65 4.81 15.40
CA ASN A 130 12.98 4.42 14.98
C ASN A 130 14.07 5.14 15.80
N PRO A 131 14.20 4.85 17.11
CA PRO A 131 15.20 5.50 17.98
C PRO A 131 16.65 5.15 17.64
N LEU A 132 16.88 4.29 16.64
CA LEU A 132 18.21 3.86 16.20
C LEU A 132 18.97 4.94 15.40
N ASP A 133 18.39 6.13 15.21
CA ASP A 133 18.94 7.25 14.44
C ASP A 133 19.73 8.28 15.30
N LEU A 134 20.13 7.92 16.54
CA LEU A 134 21.01 8.74 17.39
C LEU A 134 22.51 8.48 17.15
N GLY A 135 22.91 8.04 15.95
CA GLY A 135 24.31 7.80 15.60
C GLY A 135 24.54 7.59 14.11
#